data_AF-A0A081DAS9-F1
#
_entry.id   AF-A0A081DAS9-F1
#
_cell.length_a   1.000
_cell.length_b   1.000
_cell.length_c   1.000
_cell.angle_alpha   90.00
_cell.angle_beta   90.00
_cell.angle_gamma   90.00
#
_symmetry.space_group_name_H-M   'P 1'
#
loop_
_entity.id
_entity.type
_entity.pdbx_description
1 polymer ?
#
loop_
_entity_poly.entity_id
_entity_poly.type
_entity_poly.pdbx_seq_one_letter_code
_entity_poly.pdbx_strand_id
1 'polypeptide(L)'
;MNLFTEKEYRIQSQHLAFRLKHLFQNDRNSFNSIVDFLPQPVYVNDRETLEYEVFADVFFSYGQEMELLYEIGIEYLPSISNPHLYQNAINKAKILNLKNDFDEVSDYLQCVSMNGKMVTYFTNKILLNETLSLNTTFFHTNKVD
;
A
#
# COMPACT_ATOMS: atom_id res chain seq x y z
N MET A 1 16.20 -17.44 -4.17
CA MET A 1 16.35 -17.89 -2.77
C MET A 1 15.67 -16.84 -1.90
N ASN A 2 14.60 -17.19 -1.17
CA ASN A 2 13.98 -16.22 -0.26
C ASN A 2 14.93 -16.02 0.94
N LEU A 3 15.59 -14.85 0.97
CA LEU A 3 16.63 -14.50 1.95
C LEU A 3 16.08 -14.28 3.37
N PHE A 4 14.76 -14.13 3.52
CA PHE A 4 14.10 -13.85 4.79
C PHE A 4 12.87 -14.74 5.01
N THR A 5 12.57 -15.02 6.27
CA THR A 5 11.29 -15.60 6.71
C THR A 5 10.16 -14.58 6.57
N GLU A 6 8.90 -15.04 6.54
CA GLU A 6 7.72 -14.15 6.50
C GLU A 6 7.73 -13.13 7.65
N LYS A 7 8.17 -13.56 8.84
CA LYS A 7 8.29 -12.68 10.02
C LYS A 7 9.31 -11.57 9.81
N GLU A 8 10.48 -11.90 9.28
CA GLU A 8 11.54 -10.93 9.01
C GLU A 8 11.13 -9.96 7.91
N TYR A 9 10.47 -10.45 6.85
CA TYR A 9 9.90 -9.59 5.82
C TYR A 9 8.88 -8.61 6.38
N ARG A 10 7.96 -9.08 7.22
CA ARG A 10 6.99 -8.20 7.89
C ARG A 10 7.67 -7.09 8.69
N ILE A 11 8.67 -7.43 9.50
CA ILE A 11 9.40 -6.44 10.32
C ILE A 11 10.12 -5.42 9.42
N GLN A 12 10.82 -5.87 8.38
CA GLN A 12 11.51 -4.96 7.46
C GLN A 12 10.53 -4.04 6.72
N SER A 13 9.38 -4.57 6.32
CA SER A 13 8.33 -3.83 5.65
C SER A 13 7.77 -2.72 6.56
N GLN A 14 7.55 -3.01 7.85
CA GLN A 14 7.15 -2.01 8.83
C GLN A 14 8.23 -0.94 9.05
N HIS A 15 9.51 -1.33 9.13
CA HIS A 15 10.62 -0.38 9.22
C HIS A 15 10.67 0.55 8.00
N LEU A 16 10.43 0.03 6.79
CA LEU A 16 10.34 0.85 5.57
C LEU A 16 9.20 1.85 5.69
N ALA A 17 8.01 1.43 6.12
CA ALA A 17 6.86 2.30 6.29
C ALA A 17 7.17 3.46 7.26
N PHE A 18 7.76 3.20 8.43
CA PHE A 18 8.13 4.26 9.37
C PHE A 18 9.20 5.21 8.84
N ARG A 19 10.21 4.70 8.11
CA ARG A 19 11.23 5.54 7.47
C ARG A 19 10.62 6.45 6.42
N LEU A 20 9.70 5.92 5.61
CA LEU A 20 8.99 6.70 4.60
C LEU A 20 8.07 7.74 5.24
N LYS A 21 7.37 7.42 6.33
CA LYS A 21 6.63 8.42 7.12
C LYS A 21 7.53 9.54 7.61
N HIS A 22 8.68 9.20 8.20
CA HIS A 22 9.64 10.21 8.67
C HIS A 22 10.10 11.11 7.52
N LEU A 23 10.45 10.55 6.35
CA LEU A 23 10.82 11.33 5.18
C LEU A 23 9.65 12.20 4.70
N PHE A 24 8.44 11.65 4.58
CA PHE A 24 7.27 12.42 4.15
C PHE A 24 7.02 13.64 5.03
N GLN A 25 7.16 13.48 6.36
CA GLN A 25 6.90 14.53 7.35
C GLN A 25 8.03 15.56 7.47
N ASN A 26 9.29 15.16 7.27
CA ASN A 26 10.45 16.01 7.60
C ASN A 26 11.32 16.38 6.39
N ASP A 27 11.26 15.61 5.30
CA ASP A 27 12.03 15.80 4.08
C ASP A 27 11.26 15.29 2.85
N ARG A 28 10.24 16.06 2.46
CA ARG A 28 9.34 15.68 1.38
C ARG A 28 10.06 15.54 0.03
N ASN A 29 11.15 16.28 -0.18
CA ASN A 29 11.95 16.19 -1.40
C ASN A 29 12.63 14.83 -1.51
N SER A 30 13.28 14.37 -0.44
CA SER A 30 13.87 13.02 -0.42
C SER A 30 12.80 11.95 -0.59
N PHE A 31 11.65 12.06 0.08
CA PHE A 31 10.53 11.13 -0.11
C PHE A 31 10.12 11.02 -1.59
N ASN A 32 9.81 12.16 -2.23
CA ASN A 32 9.38 12.20 -3.62
C ASN A 32 10.48 11.68 -4.57
N SER A 33 11.75 11.91 -4.25
CA SER A 33 12.87 11.47 -5.09
C SER A 33 13.12 9.96 -5.08
N ILE A 34 12.64 9.23 -4.06
CA ILE A 34 12.91 7.79 -3.91
C ILE A 34 11.69 6.92 -4.17
N VAL A 35 10.47 7.44 -4.01
CA VAL A 35 9.26 6.61 -3.93
C VAL A 35 9.04 5.74 -5.17
N ASP A 36 9.33 6.27 -6.37
CA ASP A 36 9.20 5.54 -7.65
C ASP A 36 10.36 4.58 -7.93
N PHE A 37 11.46 4.69 -7.19
CA PHE A 37 12.62 3.82 -7.32
C PHE A 37 12.61 2.66 -6.32
N LEU A 38 11.63 2.63 -5.41
CA LEU A 38 11.50 1.54 -4.46
C LEU A 38 10.96 0.27 -5.15
N PRO A 39 11.51 -0.90 -4.82
CA PRO A 39 10.99 -2.16 -5.35
C PRO A 39 9.62 -2.53 -4.77
N GLN A 40 9.23 -1.91 -3.65
CA GLN A 40 7.90 -2.04 -3.06
C GLN A 40 7.05 -0.85 -3.51
N PRO A 41 5.90 -1.08 -4.17
CA PRO A 41 5.00 0.01 -4.53
C PRO A 41 4.46 0.73 -3.29
N VAL A 42 4.35 2.06 -3.40
CA VAL A 42 3.94 2.95 -2.30
C VAL A 42 2.83 3.86 -2.80
N TYR A 43 1.84 4.12 -1.96
CA TYR A 43 0.86 5.17 -2.22
C TYR A 43 0.46 5.89 -0.94
N VAL A 44 0.14 7.18 -1.08
CA VAL A 44 -0.40 8.04 -0.03
C VAL A 44 -1.80 8.44 -0.45
N ASN A 45 -2.75 8.29 0.46
CA ASN A 45 -4.13 8.64 0.19
C ASN A 45 -4.77 9.35 1.38
N ASP A 46 -5.76 10.18 1.08
CA ASP A 46 -6.63 10.79 2.08
C ASP A 46 -7.40 9.70 2.85
N ARG A 47 -7.55 9.88 4.16
CA ARG A 47 -8.12 8.87 5.07
C ARG A 47 -9.63 8.72 4.90
N GLU A 48 -10.32 9.72 4.38
CA GLU A 48 -11.77 9.77 4.22
C GLU A 48 -12.17 9.59 2.76
N THR A 49 -11.64 10.42 1.85
CA THR A 49 -11.99 10.37 0.42
C THR A 49 -11.28 9.25 -0.33
N LEU A 50 -10.15 8.77 0.24
CA LEU A 50 -9.29 7.75 -0.37
C LEU A 50 -8.64 8.21 -1.68
N GLU A 51 -8.70 9.50 -1.99
CA GLU A 51 -8.01 10.11 -3.13
C GLU A 51 -6.49 10.03 -2.95
N TYR A 52 -5.79 9.73 -4.04
CA TYR A 52 -4.34 9.57 -4.03
C TYR A 52 -3.64 10.93 -4.07
N GLU A 53 -2.75 11.16 -3.10
CA GLU A 53 -1.75 12.24 -3.18
C GLU A 53 -0.46 11.75 -3.84
N VAL A 54 -0.12 10.47 -3.63
CA VAL A 54 1.03 9.81 -4.22
C VAL A 54 0.60 8.42 -4.64
N PHE A 55 0.96 8.01 -5.86
CA PHE A 55 0.73 6.67 -6.36
C PHE A 55 1.96 6.28 -7.20
N ALA A 56 2.82 5.41 -6.66
CA ALA A 56 4.12 5.15 -7.27
C ALA A 56 3.98 4.50 -8.66
N ASP A 57 4.77 4.98 -9.63
CA ASP A 57 4.67 4.58 -11.04
C ASP A 57 4.89 3.07 -11.24
N VAL A 58 5.61 2.43 -10.34
CA VAL A 58 5.83 0.97 -10.34
C VAL A 58 4.52 0.18 -10.32
N PHE A 59 3.41 0.73 -9.80
CA PHE A 59 2.09 0.08 -9.86
C PHE A 59 1.63 -0.17 -11.30
N PHE A 60 1.92 0.74 -12.23
CA PHE A 60 1.50 0.60 -13.64
C PHE A 60 2.19 -0.58 -14.32
N SER A 61 3.33 -1.05 -13.78
CA SER A 61 3.99 -2.27 -14.28
C SER A 61 3.26 -3.57 -13.95
N TYR A 62 2.22 -3.54 -13.10
CA TYR A 62 1.46 -4.74 -12.70
C TYR A 62 0.23 -5.03 -13.58
N GLY A 63 -0.13 -4.14 -14.51
CA GLY A 63 -1.19 -4.36 -15.50
C GLY A 63 -2.25 -3.26 -15.54
N GLN A 64 -3.12 -3.34 -16.55
CA GLN A 64 -4.14 -2.33 -16.85
C GLN A 64 -5.11 -2.10 -15.68
N GLU A 65 -5.35 -3.09 -14.83
CA GLU A 65 -6.19 -2.91 -13.65
C GLU A 65 -5.63 -1.86 -12.67
N MET A 66 -4.30 -1.69 -12.60
CA MET A 66 -3.69 -0.64 -11.77
C MET A 66 -3.80 0.75 -12.40
N GLU A 67 -3.74 0.84 -13.74
CA GLU A 67 -4.02 2.08 -14.48
C GLU A 67 -5.47 2.52 -14.24
N LEU A 68 -6.43 1.60 -14.41
CA LEU A 68 -7.85 1.87 -14.14
C LEU A 68 -8.11 2.22 -12.68
N LEU A 69 -7.41 1.58 -11.73
CA LEU A 69 -7.52 1.91 -10.31
C LEU A 69 -7.04 3.33 -10.02
N TYR A 70 -5.99 3.80 -10.69
CA TYR A 70 -5.51 5.17 -10.57
C TYR A 70 -6.49 6.17 -11.20
N GLU A 71 -7.04 5.88 -12.38
CA GLU A 71 -7.95 6.77 -13.11
C GLU A 71 -9.35 6.86 -12.50
N ILE A 72 -9.92 5.72 -12.10
CA ILE A 72 -11.28 5.61 -11.54
C ILE A 72 -11.26 5.80 -10.02
N GLY A 73 -10.14 5.48 -9.36
CA GLY A 73 -10.01 5.53 -7.92
C GLY A 73 -10.65 4.34 -7.21
N ILE A 74 -10.91 4.52 -5.92
CA ILE A 74 -11.29 3.45 -4.99
C ILE A 74 -12.57 2.70 -5.41
N GLU A 75 -13.47 3.33 -6.17
CA GLU A 75 -14.72 2.72 -6.63
C GLU A 75 -14.48 1.50 -7.53
N TYR A 76 -13.34 1.45 -8.22
CA TYR A 76 -12.96 0.31 -9.06
C TYR A 76 -12.41 -0.87 -8.24
N LEU A 77 -11.80 -0.61 -7.08
CA LEU A 77 -11.10 -1.62 -6.28
C LEU A 77 -11.95 -2.86 -5.92
N PRO A 78 -13.25 -2.74 -5.52
CA PRO A 78 -14.11 -3.90 -5.27
C PRO A 78 -14.23 -4.85 -6.47
N SER A 79 -14.22 -4.32 -7.70
CA SER A 79 -14.46 -5.10 -8.92
C SER A 79 -13.31 -6.04 -9.28
N ILE A 80 -12.09 -5.68 -8.87
CA ILE A 80 -10.88 -6.46 -9.09
C ILE A 80 -10.43 -7.21 -7.84
N SER A 81 -11.06 -7.02 -6.69
CA SER A 81 -10.61 -7.61 -5.42
C SER A 81 -11.30 -8.93 -5.08
N ASN A 82 -10.60 -9.78 -4.34
CA ASN A 82 -11.26 -10.81 -3.55
C ASN A 82 -12.15 -10.15 -2.47
N PRO A 83 -13.46 -10.43 -2.43
CA PRO A 83 -14.40 -9.68 -1.60
C PRO A 83 -14.15 -9.84 -0.09
N HIS A 84 -13.70 -11.02 0.35
CA HIS A 84 -13.44 -11.27 1.77
C HIS A 84 -12.20 -10.54 2.26
N LEU A 85 -11.12 -10.57 1.48
CA LEU A 85 -9.89 -9.85 1.82
C LEU A 85 -10.08 -8.34 1.69
N TYR A 86 -10.85 -7.88 0.70
CA TYR A 86 -11.24 -6.47 0.58
C TYR A 86 -11.99 -5.97 1.81
N GLN A 87 -13.01 -6.68 2.26
CA GLN A 87 -13.77 -6.29 3.44
C GLN A 87 -12.92 -6.30 4.72
N ASN A 88 -12.00 -7.27 4.83
CA ASN A 88 -11.06 -7.32 5.95
C ASN A 88 -10.11 -6.11 5.95
N ALA A 89 -9.57 -5.73 4.80
CA ALA A 89 -8.74 -4.54 4.65
C ALA A 89 -9.49 -3.26 5.05
N ILE A 90 -10.74 -3.10 4.60
CA ILE A 90 -11.61 -1.97 5.01
C ILE A 90 -11.78 -1.94 6.54
N ASN A 91 -12.13 -3.07 7.15
CA ASN A 91 -12.38 -3.14 8.59
C ASN A 91 -11.11 -2.77 9.38
N LYS A 92 -9.95 -3.26 8.95
CA LYS A 92 -8.66 -2.93 9.58
C LYS A 92 -8.28 -1.47 9.41
N ALA A 93 -8.51 -0.88 8.23
CA ALA A 93 -8.29 0.54 8.00
C ALA A 93 -9.21 1.41 8.87
N LYS A 94 -10.48 1.04 9.02
CA LYS A 94 -11.42 1.70 9.94
C LYS A 94 -10.94 1.65 11.38
N ILE A 95 -10.47 0.49 11.85
CA ILE A 95 -9.95 0.35 13.21
C ILE A 95 -8.72 1.26 13.43
N LEU A 96 -7.78 1.29 12.47
CA LEU A 96 -6.62 2.18 12.54
C LEU A 96 -7.06 3.66 12.63
N ASN A 97 -7.97 4.08 11.75
CA ASN A 97 -8.49 5.45 11.75
C ASN A 97 -9.19 5.81 13.06
N LEU A 98 -9.97 4.89 13.64
CA LEU A 98 -10.68 5.10 14.91
C LEU A 98 -9.73 5.20 16.11
N LYS A 99 -8.67 4.39 16.12
CA LYS A 99 -7.64 4.48 17.18
C LYS A 99 -6.85 5.79 17.09
N ASN A 100 -6.68 6.33 15.89
CA ASN A 100 -5.88 7.51 15.60
C ASN A 100 -4.46 7.43 16.18
N ASP A 101 -3.90 6.22 16.21
CA ASP A 101 -2.56 5.97 16.72
C ASP A 101 -1.55 6.13 15.58
N PHE A 102 -0.72 7.16 15.67
CA PHE A 102 0.29 7.48 14.67
C PHE A 102 1.49 6.53 14.73
N ASP A 103 1.68 5.79 15.82
CA ASP A 103 2.80 4.86 15.99
C ASP A 103 2.39 3.39 15.74
N GLU A 104 1.12 3.15 15.40
CA GLU A 104 0.61 1.83 15.03
C GLU A 104 0.76 1.54 13.53
N VAL A 105 1.01 0.27 13.20
CA VAL A 105 0.92 -0.26 11.84
C VAL A 105 -0.27 -1.19 11.70
N SER A 106 -1.14 -0.90 10.73
CA SER A 106 -2.21 -1.81 10.32
C SER A 106 -1.77 -2.66 9.14
N ASP A 107 -1.56 -3.94 9.41
CA ASP A 107 -1.11 -4.93 8.44
C ASP A 107 -2.29 -5.72 7.87
N TYR A 108 -2.38 -5.86 6.56
CA TYR A 108 -3.40 -6.71 5.94
C TYR A 108 -2.99 -7.33 4.61
N LEU A 109 -3.62 -8.48 4.34
CA LEU A 109 -3.48 -9.19 3.07
C LEU A 109 -4.56 -8.70 2.11
N GLN A 110 -4.18 -8.47 0.87
CA GLN A 110 -5.08 -8.19 -0.24
C GLN A 110 -4.86 -9.21 -1.35
N CYS A 111 -5.88 -9.39 -2.17
CA CYS A 111 -5.81 -10.20 -3.37
C CYS A 111 -6.61 -9.49 -4.44
N VAL A 112 -5.95 -9.01 -5.49
CA VAL A 112 -6.59 -8.25 -6.58
C VAL A 112 -6.17 -8.78 -7.94
N SER A 113 -7.01 -8.62 -8.95
CA SER A 113 -6.67 -8.92 -10.33
C SER A 113 -5.62 -7.92 -10.82
N MET A 114 -4.54 -8.46 -11.35
CA MET A 114 -3.46 -7.74 -12.00
C MET A 114 -3.06 -8.53 -13.24
N ASN A 115 -3.22 -7.93 -14.42
CA ASN A 115 -3.02 -8.57 -15.72
C ASN A 115 -3.85 -9.88 -15.86
N GLY A 116 -5.12 -9.83 -15.46
CA GLY A 116 -6.07 -10.94 -15.52
C GLY A 116 -5.79 -12.10 -14.54
N LYS A 117 -4.85 -11.93 -13.60
CA LYS A 117 -4.51 -12.93 -12.59
C LYS A 117 -4.74 -12.37 -11.20
N MET A 118 -5.33 -13.18 -10.31
CA MET A 118 -5.44 -12.82 -8.90
C MET A 118 -4.07 -12.87 -8.23
N VAL A 119 -3.57 -11.72 -7.81
CA VAL A 119 -2.27 -11.56 -7.14
C VAL A 119 -2.50 -11.22 -5.68
N THR A 120 -1.91 -12.04 -4.81
CA THR A 120 -1.94 -11.84 -3.37
C THR A 120 -0.73 -11.03 -2.92
N TYR A 121 -0.97 -10.01 -2.11
CA TYR A 121 0.06 -9.12 -1.60
C TYR A 121 -0.27 -8.62 -0.21
N PHE A 122 0.75 -8.12 0.47
CA PHE A 122 0.66 -7.59 1.83
C PHE A 122 0.79 -6.08 1.81
N THR A 123 0.03 -5.40 2.66
CA THR A 123 0.09 -3.94 2.80
C THR A 123 0.29 -3.57 4.26
N ASN A 124 1.25 -2.67 4.52
CA ASN A 124 1.27 -1.90 5.75
C ASN A 124 0.55 -0.58 5.50
N LYS A 125 -0.36 -0.21 6.40
CA LYS A 125 -0.97 1.11 6.44
C LYS A 125 -0.60 1.82 7.74
N ILE A 126 -0.10 3.03 7.63
CA ILE A 126 0.22 3.90 8.76
C ILE A 126 -0.34 5.30 8.56
N LEU A 127 -0.63 6.00 9.66
CA LEU A 127 -1.11 7.38 9.62
C LEU A 127 0.08 8.34 9.45
N LEU A 128 -0.04 9.26 8.48
CA LEU A 128 0.96 10.32 8.26
C LEU A 128 0.60 11.57 9.05
N ASN A 129 -0.68 11.94 9.08
CA ASN A 129 -1.23 13.07 9.82
C ASN A 129 -2.76 12.90 9.95
N GLU A 130 -3.47 13.96 10.35
CA GLU A 130 -4.92 13.91 10.54
C GLU A 130 -5.70 13.55 9.27
N THR A 131 -5.17 13.81 8.08
CA THR A 131 -5.88 13.60 6.80
C THR A 131 -5.29 12.50 5.94
N LEU A 132 -4.01 12.14 6.09
CA LEU A 132 -3.31 11.25 5.17
C LEU A 132 -2.85 9.95 5.81
N SER A 133 -2.81 8.91 4.99
CA SER A 133 -2.21 7.62 5.32
C SER A 133 -1.21 7.18 4.25
N LEU A 134 -0.12 6.55 4.70
CA LEU A 134 0.87 5.92 3.83
C LEU A 134 0.61 4.43 3.76
N ASN A 135 0.75 3.87 2.57
CA ASN A 135 0.63 2.46 2.31
C ASN A 135 1.89 1.97 1.59
N THR A 136 2.49 0.91 2.12
CA THR A 136 3.59 0.21 1.46
C THR A 136 3.12 -1.19 1.11
N THR A 137 3.25 -1.56 -0.16
CA THR A 137 2.73 -2.81 -0.70
C THR A 137 3.87 -3.77 -1.03
N PHE A 138 3.69 -5.03 -0.66
CA PHE A 138 4.67 -6.08 -0.85
C PHE A 138 4.06 -7.28 -1.58
N PHE A 139 4.58 -7.56 -2.77
CA PHE A 139 4.18 -8.69 -3.60
C PHE A 139 5.09 -9.90 -3.27
N HIS A 140 4.48 -11.04 -2.92
CA HIS A 140 5.22 -12.22 -2.50
C HIS A 140 5.92 -12.95 -3.66
N THR A 141 5.50 -12.69 -4.90
CA THR A 141 6.07 -13.29 -6.11
C THR A 141 6.86 -12.25 -6.88
N ASN A 142 8.08 -12.64 -7.30
CA ASN A 142 8.81 -11.92 -8.36
C ASN A 142 7.85 -11.69 -9.54
N LYS A 143 8.01 -10.52 -10.18
CA LYS A 143 7.28 -10.08 -11.38
C LYS A 143 6.79 -11.27 -12.19
N VAL A 144 5.48 -11.36 -12.40
CA VAL A 144 4.93 -12.29 -13.39
C VAL A 144 5.59 -11.91 -14.71
N ASP A 145 6.32 -12.86 -15.29
CA ASP A 145 7.11 -12.70 -16.52
C ASP A 145 6.36 -11.96 -17.63
#